data_AF-A0A7K4B7Y3-F1
#
_entry.id   AF-A0A7K4B7Y3-F1
#
_cell.length_a   1.000
_cell.length_b   1.000
_cell.length_c   1.000
_cell.angle_alpha   90.00
_cell.angle_beta   90.00
_cell.angle_gamma   90.00
#
_symmetry.space_group_name_H-M   'P 1'
#
loop_
_entity.id
_entity.type
_entity.pdbx_description
1 polymer ?
#
loop_
_entity_poly.entity_id
_entity_poly.type
_entity_poly.pdbx_seq_one_letter_code
_entity_poly.pdbx_strand_id
1 'polypeptide(L)'
;MEERWLTREEEEFRLSLLSQWTKGLSPIEQRISVFSHIRDIPYAIIPGWRFEKDIIRLMIVENRGWCGPKHYLLMWMFEKLGIKTEPYNIPFRWQDQKVQYPALLEKYLQYLPDTNHLCCKALLNKQWQIIDATWDPRLKKAGFPINDPWNGISGTIPAVLGINESNRIPPRDSVPVFKSERFEFTAKLNKWMEEIRSDKI
;
A
#
# COMPACT_ATOMS: atom_id res chain seq x y z
N MET A 1 3.99 -15.65 14.91
CA MET A 1 4.18 -14.19 15.02
C MET A 1 3.80 -13.84 16.44
N GLU A 2 4.74 -13.35 17.23
CA GLU A 2 4.42 -12.81 18.57
C GLU A 2 3.53 -11.59 18.38
N GLU A 3 2.42 -11.53 19.14
CA GLU A 3 1.61 -10.33 19.26
C GLU A 3 2.45 -9.25 19.94
N ARG A 4 3.06 -8.38 19.13
CA ARG A 4 3.66 -7.15 19.65
C ARG A 4 2.52 -6.17 19.94
N TRP A 5 2.19 -6.05 21.22
CA TRP A 5 1.32 -5.02 21.73
C TRP A 5 1.90 -3.64 21.42
N LEU A 6 1.05 -2.70 21.00
CA LEU A 6 1.43 -1.31 20.83
C LEU A 6 1.87 -0.74 22.17
N THR A 7 2.94 0.03 22.16
CA THR A 7 3.29 0.88 23.30
C THR A 7 2.18 1.91 23.51
N ARG A 8 2.08 2.43 24.73
CA ARG A 8 1.12 3.48 25.07
C ARG A 8 1.27 4.71 24.17
N GLU A 9 2.50 5.10 23.87
CA GLU A 9 2.79 6.25 23.00
C GLU A 9 2.34 6.00 21.55
N GLU A 10 2.61 4.80 21.00
CA GLU A 10 2.15 4.41 19.67
C GLU A 10 0.61 4.43 19.58
N GLU A 11 -0.09 3.97 20.62
CA GLU A 11 -1.55 3.98 20.69
C GLU A 11 -2.11 5.41 20.79
N GLU A 12 -1.56 6.24 21.68
CA GLU A 12 -1.97 7.65 21.84
C GLU A 12 -1.78 8.45 20.54
N PHE A 13 -0.67 8.23 19.83
CA PHE A 13 -0.43 8.84 18.52
C PHE A 13 -1.51 8.46 17.51
N ARG A 14 -1.81 7.16 17.36
CA ARG A 14 -2.84 6.70 16.39
C ARG A 14 -4.24 7.16 16.76
N LEU A 15 -4.57 7.21 18.06
CA LEU A 15 -5.85 7.76 18.55
C LEU A 15 -5.98 9.24 18.22
N SER A 16 -4.89 10.01 18.33
CA SER A 16 -4.89 11.44 17.96
C SER A 16 -5.18 11.64 16.47
N LEU A 17 -4.58 10.83 15.60
CA LEU A 17 -4.84 10.85 14.16
C LEU A 17 -6.29 10.47 13.85
N LEU A 18 -6.77 9.39 14.44
CA LEU A 18 -8.14 8.93 14.24
C LEU A 18 -9.13 10.03 14.65
N SER A 19 -8.95 10.61 15.83
CA SER A 19 -9.78 11.72 16.31
C SER A 19 -9.76 12.90 15.35
N GLN A 20 -8.57 13.32 14.88
CA GLN A 20 -8.43 14.41 13.93
C GLN A 20 -9.14 14.14 12.60
N TRP A 21 -9.01 12.92 12.05
CA TRP A 21 -9.56 12.57 10.74
C TRP A 21 -11.07 12.28 10.77
N THR A 22 -11.65 12.03 11.94
CA THR A 22 -13.05 11.59 12.07
C THR A 22 -13.97 12.56 12.81
N LYS A 23 -13.41 13.64 13.38
CA LYS A 23 -14.16 14.60 14.21
C LYS A 23 -15.37 15.17 13.48
N GLY A 24 -16.55 14.98 14.06
CA GLY A 24 -17.82 15.53 13.55
C GLY A 24 -18.38 14.83 12.32
N LEU A 25 -17.74 13.77 11.83
CA LEU A 25 -18.20 13.01 10.67
C LEU A 25 -19.18 11.89 11.06
N SER A 26 -20.14 11.60 10.19
CA SER A 26 -21.00 10.42 10.31
C SER A 26 -20.20 9.12 10.12
N PRO A 27 -20.70 7.95 10.56
CA PRO A 27 -19.95 6.69 10.45
C PRO A 27 -19.46 6.34 9.04
N ILE A 28 -20.21 6.70 7.99
CA ILE A 28 -19.77 6.48 6.60
C ILE A 28 -18.66 7.45 6.22
N GLU A 29 -18.83 8.73 6.54
CA GLU A 29 -17.83 9.77 6.27
C GLU A 29 -16.52 9.51 7.02
N GLN A 30 -16.57 8.96 8.24
CA GLN A 30 -15.38 8.55 8.99
C GLN A 30 -14.56 7.50 8.24
N ARG A 31 -15.21 6.50 7.65
CA ARG A 31 -14.54 5.45 6.86
C ARG A 31 -13.89 6.03 5.62
N ILE A 32 -14.64 6.86 4.88
CA ILE A 32 -14.15 7.53 3.67
C ILE A 32 -12.96 8.42 4.01
N SER A 33 -13.05 9.18 5.10
CA SER A 33 -11.99 10.07 5.57
C SER A 33 -10.71 9.30 5.92
N VAL A 34 -10.82 8.27 6.78
CA VAL A 34 -9.67 7.42 7.14
C VAL A 34 -9.02 6.79 5.91
N PHE A 35 -9.82 6.20 5.01
CA PHE A 35 -9.32 5.59 3.79
C PHE A 35 -8.60 6.61 2.91
N SER A 36 -9.20 7.78 2.69
CA SER A 36 -8.65 8.82 1.82
C SER A 36 -7.34 9.38 2.39
N HIS A 37 -7.29 9.68 3.69
CA HIS A 37 -6.07 10.12 4.36
C HIS A 37 -4.92 9.12 4.21
N ILE A 38 -5.18 7.82 4.35
CA ILE A 38 -4.13 6.79 4.22
C ILE A 38 -3.74 6.57 2.76
N ARG A 39 -4.72 6.55 1.85
CA ARG A 39 -4.49 6.42 0.40
C ARG A 39 -3.60 7.54 -0.12
N ASP A 40 -3.88 8.76 0.31
CA ASP A 40 -3.24 9.97 -0.20
C ASP A 40 -1.81 10.17 0.32
N ILE A 41 -1.36 9.38 1.32
CA ILE A 41 0.06 9.29 1.67
C ILE A 41 0.82 8.75 0.44
N PRO A 42 1.83 9.46 -0.11
CA PRO A 42 2.60 9.01 -1.25
C PRO A 42 3.14 7.58 -1.10
N TYR A 43 2.92 6.73 -2.12
CA TYR A 43 3.55 5.41 -2.15
C TYR A 43 5.07 5.53 -2.36
N ALA A 44 5.85 4.88 -1.49
CA ALA A 44 7.29 4.71 -1.63
C ALA A 44 7.77 3.43 -0.91
N ILE A 45 8.68 2.68 -1.53
CA ILE A 45 9.34 1.53 -0.90
C ILE A 45 10.63 2.01 -0.23
N ILE A 46 10.72 1.86 1.09
CA ILE A 46 11.85 2.41 1.87
C ILE A 46 12.54 1.27 2.63
N PRO A 47 13.59 0.65 2.04
CA PRO A 47 14.23 -0.52 2.65
C PRO A 47 14.80 -0.27 4.05
N GLY A 48 15.24 0.96 4.33
CA GLY A 48 15.81 1.35 5.63
C GLY A 48 14.82 1.24 6.79
N TRP A 49 13.50 1.29 6.52
CA TRP A 49 12.48 1.26 7.57
C TRP A 49 12.12 -0.14 8.07
N ARG A 50 12.69 -1.19 7.47
CA ARG A 50 12.30 -2.59 7.74
C ARG A 50 12.41 -2.99 9.22
N PHE A 51 13.33 -2.38 9.95
CA PHE A 51 13.62 -2.69 11.35
C PHE A 51 13.20 -1.58 12.31
N GLU A 52 12.51 -0.56 11.80
CA GLU A 52 12.07 0.57 12.61
C GLU A 52 10.95 0.15 13.56
N LYS A 53 11.05 0.65 14.80
CA LYS A 53 10.12 0.25 15.86
C LYS A 53 8.71 0.75 15.62
N ASP A 54 8.57 2.01 15.17
CA ASP A 54 7.29 2.69 14.92
C ASP A 54 7.19 3.18 13.47
N ILE A 55 7.06 2.21 12.57
CA ILE A 55 7.00 2.44 11.13
C ILE A 55 5.77 3.28 10.69
N ILE A 56 4.68 3.24 11.46
CA ILE A 56 3.46 4.00 11.16
C ILE A 56 3.69 5.47 11.46
N ARG A 57 4.30 5.80 12.60
CA ARG A 57 4.65 7.20 12.88
C ARG A 57 5.64 7.75 11.86
N LEU A 58 6.65 6.98 11.48
CA LEU A 58 7.56 7.38 10.40
C LEU A 58 6.82 7.64 9.08
N MET A 59 5.92 6.75 8.67
CA MET A 59 5.11 6.93 7.46
C MET A 59 4.32 8.25 7.47
N ILE A 60 3.74 8.61 8.62
CA ILE A 60 2.95 9.84 8.78
C ILE A 60 3.85 11.08 8.80
N VAL A 61 4.94 11.06 9.58
CA VAL A 61 5.86 12.21 9.72
C VAL A 61 6.59 12.51 8.41
N GLU A 62 7.04 11.48 7.71
CA GLU A 62 7.78 11.60 6.45
C GLU A 62 6.86 11.72 5.24
N ASN A 63 5.54 11.56 5.44
CA ASN A 63 4.51 11.58 4.43
C ASN A 63 4.82 10.68 3.21
N ARG A 64 5.18 9.43 3.48
CA ARG A 64 5.43 8.41 2.45
C ARG A 64 5.47 7.01 3.07
N GLY A 65 5.04 6.00 2.32
CA GLY A 65 5.12 4.61 2.78
C GLY A 65 4.63 3.61 1.75
N TRP A 66 4.69 2.32 2.07
CA TRP A 66 4.21 1.25 1.19
C TRP A 66 2.98 0.56 1.77
N CYS A 67 2.51 -0.48 1.06
CA CYS A 67 1.28 -1.19 1.38
C CYS A 67 1.21 -1.73 2.82
N GLY A 68 2.33 -2.13 3.40
CA GLY A 68 2.44 -2.63 4.78
C GLY A 68 1.94 -1.63 5.83
N PRO A 69 2.70 -0.57 6.16
CA PRO A 69 2.33 0.40 7.18
C PRO A 69 0.99 1.10 6.89
N LYS A 70 0.66 1.34 5.61
CA LYS A 70 -0.65 1.88 5.21
C LYS A 70 -1.81 1.00 5.68
N HIS A 71 -1.78 -0.30 5.35
CA HIS A 71 -2.89 -1.19 5.70
C HIS A 71 -2.90 -1.60 7.17
N TYR A 72 -1.74 -1.63 7.84
CA TYR A 72 -1.73 -1.80 9.29
C TYR A 72 -2.41 -0.63 10.01
N LEU A 73 -2.19 0.61 9.57
CA LEU A 73 -2.91 1.76 10.12
C LEU A 73 -4.41 1.70 9.78
N LEU A 74 -4.75 1.35 8.54
CA LEU A 74 -6.14 1.26 8.07
C LEU A 74 -6.94 0.24 8.87
N MET A 75 -6.40 -0.98 9.03
CA MET A 75 -7.03 -2.05 9.82
C MET A 75 -7.25 -1.61 11.28
N TRP A 76 -6.21 -1.07 11.92
CA TRP A 76 -6.31 -0.58 13.30
C TRP A 76 -7.39 0.51 13.43
N MET A 77 -7.44 1.47 12.49
CA MET A 77 -8.44 2.55 12.54
C MET A 77 -9.85 2.02 12.29
N PHE A 78 -10.03 1.11 11.33
CA PHE A 78 -11.32 0.47 11.07
C PHE A 78 -11.82 -0.32 12.28
N GLU A 79 -10.94 -1.04 12.98
CA GLU A 79 -11.27 -1.75 14.21
C GLU A 79 -11.72 -0.79 15.32
N LYS A 80 -11.06 0.37 15.49
CA LYS A 80 -11.50 1.42 16.42
C LYS A 80 -12.85 2.04 16.04
N LEU A 81 -13.21 2.00 14.76
CA LEU A 81 -14.53 2.40 14.26
C LEU A 81 -15.56 1.25 14.30
N GLY A 82 -15.23 0.11 14.92
CA GLY A 82 -16.13 -1.04 15.06
C GLY A 82 -16.26 -1.92 13.82
N ILE A 83 -15.35 -1.80 12.86
CA ILE A 83 -15.33 -2.59 11.62
C ILE A 83 -14.32 -3.72 11.79
N LYS A 84 -14.75 -4.96 11.63
CA LYS A 84 -13.85 -6.12 11.65
C LYS A 84 -12.97 -6.10 10.43
N THR A 85 -11.67 -6.35 10.61
CA THR A 85 -10.71 -6.44 9.51
C THR A 85 -9.84 -7.69 9.58
N GLU A 86 -9.34 -8.12 8.43
CA GLU A 86 -8.39 -9.23 8.30
C GLU A 86 -7.31 -8.86 7.27
N PRO A 87 -6.03 -9.17 7.51
CA PRO A 87 -4.98 -8.96 6.51
C PRO A 87 -5.21 -9.85 5.29
N TYR A 88 -4.98 -9.31 4.09
CA TYR A 88 -5.10 -10.05 2.83
C TYR A 88 -3.86 -9.85 1.98
N ASN A 89 -3.13 -10.94 1.72
CA ASN A 89 -1.91 -10.92 0.91
C ASN A 89 -2.20 -11.40 -0.50
N ILE A 90 -1.70 -10.66 -1.49
CA ILE A 90 -1.80 -10.98 -2.91
C ILE A 90 -0.39 -11.20 -3.45
N PRO A 91 0.02 -12.45 -3.73
CA PRO A 91 1.25 -12.73 -4.46
C PRO A 91 1.16 -12.10 -5.84
N PHE A 92 2.19 -11.35 -6.23
CA PHE A 92 2.24 -10.63 -7.50
C PHE A 92 3.65 -10.56 -8.06
N ARG A 93 3.72 -10.16 -9.33
CA ARG A 93 4.95 -9.89 -10.08
C ARG A 93 4.88 -8.51 -10.69
N TRP A 94 5.96 -7.75 -10.62
CA TRP A 94 6.01 -6.40 -11.18
C TRP A 94 5.81 -6.40 -12.71
N GLN A 95 6.33 -7.42 -13.40
CA GLN A 95 6.19 -7.61 -14.84
C GLN A 95 4.76 -7.94 -15.31
N ASP A 96 3.89 -8.42 -14.42
CA ASP A 96 2.52 -8.81 -14.77
C ASP A 96 1.53 -7.64 -14.63
N GLN A 97 1.99 -6.49 -14.13
CA GLN A 97 1.15 -5.33 -13.86
C GLN A 97 0.87 -4.54 -15.15
N LYS A 98 -0.32 -3.94 -15.24
CA LYS A 98 -0.72 -3.09 -16.38
C LYS A 98 -0.16 -1.66 -16.33
N VAL A 99 0.78 -1.42 -15.43
CA VAL A 99 1.42 -0.11 -15.24
C VAL A 99 2.36 0.17 -16.41
N GLN A 100 2.35 1.40 -16.91
CA GLN A 100 3.22 1.83 -18.01
C GLN A 100 4.58 2.25 -17.45
N TYR A 101 5.47 1.28 -17.22
CA TYR A 101 6.81 1.57 -16.73
C TYR A 101 7.64 2.27 -17.82
N PRO A 102 8.46 3.28 -17.48
CA PRO A 102 9.46 3.80 -18.40
C PRO A 102 10.48 2.71 -18.75
N ALA A 103 11.03 2.75 -19.96
CA ALA A 103 12.02 1.78 -20.45
C ALA A 103 13.20 1.53 -19.48
N LEU A 104 13.59 2.56 -18.72
CA LEU A 104 14.65 2.45 -17.71
C LEU A 104 14.26 1.51 -16.55
N LEU A 105 12.98 1.39 -16.22
CA LEU A 105 12.46 0.46 -15.21
C LEU A 105 12.16 -0.91 -15.81
N GLU A 106 11.65 -0.98 -17.04
CA GLU A 106 11.29 -2.25 -17.70
C GLU A 106 12.44 -3.26 -17.73
N LYS A 107 13.67 -2.79 -17.98
CA LYS A 107 14.85 -3.66 -18.01
C LYS A 107 15.09 -4.44 -16.70
N TYR A 108 14.59 -3.93 -15.57
CA TYR A 108 14.75 -4.56 -14.26
C TYR A 108 13.67 -5.62 -13.97
N LEU A 109 12.50 -5.54 -14.61
CA LEU A 109 11.32 -6.33 -14.26
C LEU A 109 11.58 -7.84 -14.32
N GLN A 110 12.35 -8.29 -15.31
CA GLN A 110 12.72 -9.71 -15.49
C GLN A 110 13.59 -10.29 -14.36
N TYR A 111 14.20 -9.44 -13.52
CA TYR A 111 15.07 -9.84 -12.42
C TYR A 111 14.37 -9.76 -11.05
N LEU A 112 13.14 -9.24 -11.02
CA LEU A 112 12.41 -9.10 -9.76
C LEU A 112 11.74 -10.43 -9.39
N PRO A 113 11.88 -10.88 -8.14
CA PRO A 113 11.21 -12.10 -7.70
C PRO A 113 9.71 -11.84 -7.50
N ASP A 114 8.97 -12.93 -7.41
CA ASP A 114 7.61 -12.94 -6.88
C ASP A 114 7.60 -12.24 -5.51
N THR A 115 6.62 -11.37 -5.31
CA THR A 115 6.51 -10.54 -4.13
C THR A 115 5.08 -10.57 -3.60
N ASN A 116 4.86 -10.06 -2.39
CA ASN A 116 3.56 -10.05 -1.74
C ASN A 116 3.10 -8.63 -1.52
N HIS A 117 1.86 -8.37 -1.92
CA HIS A 117 1.16 -7.13 -1.65
C HIS A 117 0.23 -7.31 -0.44
N LEU A 118 0.31 -6.42 0.55
CA LEU A 118 -0.62 -6.41 1.68
C LEU A 118 -1.75 -5.41 1.42
N CYS A 119 -2.98 -5.89 1.48
CA CYS A 119 -4.18 -5.08 1.69
C CYS A 119 -5.00 -5.69 2.84
N CYS A 120 -6.28 -5.34 2.98
CA CYS A 120 -7.14 -5.97 3.98
C CYS A 120 -8.52 -6.34 3.43
N LYS A 121 -9.20 -7.23 4.15
CA LYS A 121 -10.64 -7.40 4.06
C LYS A 121 -11.30 -6.65 5.22
N ALA A 122 -12.44 -6.03 4.97
CA ALA A 122 -13.26 -5.37 5.99
C ALA A 122 -14.70 -5.86 5.92
N LEU A 123 -15.34 -6.08 7.07
CA LEU A 123 -16.75 -6.46 7.14
C LEU A 123 -17.65 -5.23 7.02
N LEU A 124 -18.03 -4.89 5.79
CA LEU A 124 -18.88 -3.74 5.46
C LEU A 124 -20.27 -4.24 5.05
N ASN A 125 -21.32 -3.69 5.66
CA ASN A 125 -22.71 -4.07 5.37
C ASN A 125 -22.95 -5.59 5.39
N LYS A 126 -22.37 -6.28 6.39
CA LYS A 126 -22.43 -7.74 6.58
C LYS A 126 -21.74 -8.56 5.48
N GLN A 127 -20.91 -7.95 4.65
CA GLN A 127 -20.13 -8.63 3.62
C GLN A 127 -18.64 -8.31 3.77
N TRP A 128 -17.79 -9.32 3.57
CA TRP A 128 -16.35 -9.11 3.51
C TRP A 128 -15.97 -8.50 2.17
N GLN A 129 -15.39 -7.30 2.23
CA GLN A 129 -14.96 -6.53 1.06
C GLN A 129 -13.44 -6.40 1.08
N ILE A 130 -12.78 -6.52 -0.07
CA ILE A 130 -11.36 -6.15 -0.21
C ILE A 130 -11.27 -4.62 -0.15
N ILE A 131 -10.35 -4.10 0.67
CA ILE A 131 -10.05 -2.69 0.82
C ILE A 131 -8.56 -2.46 0.60
N ASP A 132 -8.23 -1.61 -0.35
CA ASP A 132 -6.87 -1.34 -0.80
C ASP A 132 -6.61 0.17 -1.01
N ALA A 133 -5.84 0.76 -0.09
CA ALA A 133 -5.46 2.16 -0.05
C ALA A 133 -4.01 2.41 -0.53
N THR A 134 -3.49 1.58 -1.44
CA THR A 134 -2.06 1.60 -1.79
C THR A 134 -1.63 2.81 -2.59
N TRP A 135 -2.29 3.07 -3.72
CA TRP A 135 -1.83 4.04 -4.69
C TRP A 135 -2.47 5.41 -4.43
N ASP A 136 -1.63 6.43 -4.28
CA ASP A 136 -2.07 7.81 -4.19
C ASP A 136 -2.57 8.33 -5.56
N PRO A 137 -3.55 9.25 -5.59
CA PRO A 137 -4.26 9.62 -6.82
C PRO A 137 -3.39 10.12 -7.97
N ARG A 138 -2.24 10.75 -7.67
CA ARG A 138 -1.33 11.29 -8.70
C ARG A 138 -0.73 10.21 -9.58
N LEU A 139 -0.67 8.95 -9.11
CA LEU A 139 -0.14 7.84 -9.89
C LEU A 139 -1.10 7.34 -10.99
N LYS A 140 -2.36 7.82 -11.03
CA LYS A 140 -3.34 7.43 -12.05
C LYS A 140 -2.82 7.61 -13.48
N LYS A 141 -2.07 8.68 -13.74
CA LYS A 141 -1.56 9.00 -15.09
C LYS A 141 -0.52 7.98 -15.61
N ALA A 142 0.08 7.19 -14.73
CA ALA A 142 1.00 6.12 -15.10
C ALA A 142 0.33 4.73 -15.18
N GLY A 143 -1.01 4.68 -15.10
CA GLY A 143 -1.79 3.45 -15.23
C GLY A 143 -1.94 2.63 -13.96
N PHE A 144 -1.59 3.18 -12.78
CA PHE A 144 -1.85 2.52 -11.51
C PHE A 144 -3.37 2.48 -11.19
N PRO A 145 -3.90 1.37 -10.63
CA PRO A 145 -5.30 1.27 -10.27
C PRO A 145 -5.60 2.10 -9.02
N ILE A 146 -6.23 3.26 -9.18
CA ILE A 146 -6.56 4.15 -8.07
C ILE A 146 -7.99 3.94 -7.61
N ASN A 147 -8.17 3.75 -6.31
CA ASN A 147 -9.48 3.75 -5.65
C ASN A 147 -9.85 5.18 -5.23
N ASP A 148 -10.21 6.03 -6.19
CA ASP A 148 -10.58 7.43 -5.96
C ASP A 148 -11.71 7.91 -6.88
N PRO A 149 -12.87 8.35 -6.33
CA PRO A 149 -13.26 8.31 -4.93
C PRO A 149 -13.69 6.91 -4.46
N TRP A 150 -13.58 6.63 -3.15
CA TRP A 150 -14.20 5.45 -2.52
C TRP A 150 -15.44 5.86 -1.72
N ASN A 151 -16.49 5.04 -1.77
CA ASN A 151 -17.82 5.36 -1.22
C ASN A 151 -18.03 4.91 0.24
N GLY A 152 -17.04 4.29 0.88
CA GLY A 152 -17.16 3.80 2.26
C GLY A 152 -17.98 2.53 2.45
N ILE A 153 -18.45 1.92 1.35
CA ILE A 153 -19.43 0.82 1.35
C ILE A 153 -18.95 -0.38 0.53
N SER A 154 -18.62 -0.17 -0.75
CA SER A 154 -18.24 -1.26 -1.67
C SER A 154 -16.78 -1.67 -1.47
N GLY A 155 -16.42 -2.87 -1.92
CA GLY A 155 -15.01 -3.22 -2.07
C GLY A 155 -14.28 -2.29 -3.05
N THR A 156 -12.97 -2.30 -2.94
CA THR A 156 -12.04 -1.60 -3.81
C THR A 156 -11.40 -2.56 -4.81
N ILE A 157 -10.74 -2.02 -5.83
CA ILE A 157 -9.91 -2.82 -6.75
C ILE A 157 -8.54 -3.04 -6.08
N PRO A 158 -7.98 -4.26 -6.11
CA PRO A 158 -6.63 -4.52 -5.62
C PRO A 158 -5.56 -3.67 -6.34
N ALA A 159 -4.53 -3.26 -5.61
CA ALA A 159 -3.41 -2.48 -6.14
C ALA A 159 -2.58 -3.22 -7.19
N VAL A 160 -2.62 -4.55 -7.17
CA VAL A 160 -1.83 -5.43 -8.03
C VAL A 160 -2.69 -6.54 -8.61
N LEU A 161 -2.34 -6.98 -9.82
CA LEU A 161 -2.82 -8.24 -10.39
C LEU A 161 -2.07 -9.39 -9.73
N GLY A 162 -2.82 -10.35 -9.19
CA GLY A 162 -2.26 -11.57 -8.63
C GLY A 162 -1.59 -12.45 -9.69
N ILE A 163 -0.67 -13.31 -9.25
CA ILE A 163 0.03 -14.25 -10.15
C ILE A 163 -1.00 -15.14 -10.87
N ASN A 164 -0.91 -15.18 -12.19
CA ASN A 164 -1.56 -16.20 -13.01
C ASN A 164 -0.54 -17.29 -13.39
N GLU A 165 -0.70 -18.49 -12.82
CA GLU A 165 0.21 -19.62 -13.06
C GLU A 165 0.27 -20.03 -14.55
N SER A 166 -0.79 -19.77 -15.34
CA SER A 166 -0.82 -20.16 -16.76
C SER A 166 0.19 -19.40 -17.64
N ASN A 167 0.59 -18.20 -17.23
CA ASN A 167 1.51 -17.33 -17.98
C ASN A 167 2.88 -17.22 -17.32
N ARG A 168 3.20 -18.17 -16.42
CA ARG A 168 4.42 -18.16 -15.66
C ARG A 168 5.63 -18.40 -16.56
N ILE A 169 6.31 -17.33 -16.92
CA ILE A 169 7.72 -17.39 -17.27
C ILE A 169 8.46 -17.51 -15.92
N PRO A 170 9.06 -18.65 -15.59
CA PRO A 170 9.85 -18.76 -14.37
C PRO A 170 10.94 -17.68 -14.40
N PRO A 171 11.28 -17.06 -13.25
CA PRO A 171 12.45 -16.20 -13.17
C PRO A 171 13.63 -16.94 -13.82
N ARG A 172 14.41 -16.27 -14.68
CA ARG A 172 15.58 -16.88 -15.33
C ARG A 172 16.36 -17.64 -14.26
N ASP A 173 16.50 -18.95 -14.48
CA ASP A 173 17.04 -19.93 -13.55
C ASP A 173 18.13 -19.32 -12.65
N SER A 174 17.93 -19.39 -11.33
CA SER A 174 19.05 -19.33 -10.37
C SER A 174 20.03 -18.15 -10.50
N VAL A 175 19.63 -17.02 -11.08
CA VAL A 175 20.42 -15.79 -10.91
C VAL A 175 20.11 -15.33 -9.49
N PRO A 176 21.08 -15.25 -8.57
CA PRO A 176 20.85 -14.54 -7.33
C PRO A 176 20.32 -13.19 -7.76
N VAL A 177 19.08 -12.85 -7.40
CA VAL A 177 18.64 -11.46 -7.51
C VAL A 177 19.70 -10.71 -6.74
N PHE A 178 20.64 -10.05 -7.43
CA PHE A 178 21.67 -9.36 -6.70
C PHE A 178 20.87 -8.29 -5.98
N LYS A 179 21.10 -8.20 -4.67
CA LYS A 179 20.43 -7.19 -3.85
C LYS A 179 20.48 -5.82 -4.56
N SER A 180 21.52 -5.57 -5.36
CA SER A 180 21.67 -4.43 -6.28
C SER A 180 20.49 -4.21 -7.23
N GLU A 181 20.01 -5.18 -8.05
CA GLU A 181 18.95 -4.86 -9.03
C GLU A 181 17.65 -4.48 -8.34
N ARG A 182 17.32 -5.14 -7.23
CA ARG A 182 16.13 -4.80 -6.44
C ARG A 182 16.27 -3.41 -5.79
N PHE A 183 17.45 -3.08 -5.26
CA PHE A 183 17.71 -1.75 -4.70
C PHE A 183 17.66 -0.66 -5.79
N GLU A 184 18.26 -0.91 -6.95
CA GLU A 184 18.23 0.01 -8.09
C GLU A 184 16.82 0.20 -8.64
N PHE A 185 16.06 -0.88 -8.84
CA PHE A 185 14.66 -0.81 -9.26
C PHE A 185 13.85 0.01 -8.26
N THR A 186 14.00 -0.28 -6.95
CA THR A 186 13.30 0.45 -5.89
C THR A 186 13.61 1.95 -5.93
N ALA A 187 14.90 2.31 -6.01
CA ALA A 187 15.32 3.71 -6.06
C ALA A 187 14.79 4.43 -7.29
N LYS A 188 14.86 3.78 -8.47
CA LYS A 188 14.36 4.35 -9.74
C LYS A 188 12.83 4.42 -9.77
N LEU A 189 12.13 3.43 -9.21
CA LEU A 189 10.67 3.40 -9.11
C LEU A 189 10.19 4.56 -8.24
N ASN A 190 10.77 4.73 -7.05
CA ASN A 190 10.45 5.85 -6.17
C ASN A 190 10.70 7.19 -6.86
N LYS A 191 11.87 7.37 -7.51
CA LYS A 191 12.18 8.60 -8.24
C LYS A 191 11.16 8.90 -9.35
N TRP A 192 10.81 7.89 -10.15
CA TRP A 192 9.82 8.03 -11.22
C TRP A 192 8.43 8.40 -10.69
N MET A 193 7.99 7.79 -9.59
CA MET A 193 6.73 8.17 -8.93
C MET A 193 6.75 9.62 -8.41
N GLU A 194 7.89 10.12 -7.91
CA GLU A 194 8.04 11.53 -7.55
C GLU A 194 8.00 12.48 -8.76
N GLU A 195 8.59 12.07 -9.88
CA GLU A 195 8.54 12.83 -11.13
C GLU A 195 7.10 12.91 -11.67
N ILE A 196 6.35 11.81 -11.60
CA ILE A 196 4.90 11.78 -11.87
C ILE A 196 4.18 12.78 -10.96
N ARG A 197 4.39 12.71 -9.64
CA ARG A 197 3.73 13.61 -8.69
C ARG A 197 4.07 15.08 -8.91
N SER A 198 5.28 15.38 -9.40
CA SER A 198 5.77 16.74 -9.64
C SER A 198 5.41 17.28 -11.03
N ASP A 199 4.63 16.55 -11.84
CA ASP A 199 4.30 16.89 -13.23
C ASP A 199 5.51 17.17 -14.11
N LYS A 200 6.63 16.47 -13.83
CA LYS A 200 7.85 16.50 -14.67
C LYS A 200 7.80 15.48 -15.80
N ILE A 201 6.73 14.70 -15.87
CA ILE A 201 6.42 13.67 -16.87
C ILE A 201 4.91 13.71 -17.13
#